data_AF-A9BYN1-F1
#
_entry.id   AF-A9BYN1-F1
#
_cell.length_a   1.000
_cell.length_b   1.000
_cell.length_c   1.000
_cell.angle_alpha   90.00
_cell.angle_beta   90.00
_cell.angle_gamma   90.00
#
_symmetry.space_group_name_H-M   'P 1'
#
loop_
_entity.id
_entity.type
_entity.pdbx_description
1 polymer ?
#
loop_
_entity_poly.entity_id
_entity_poly.type
_entity_poly.pdbx_seq_one_letter_code
_entity_poly.pdbx_strand_id
1 'polypeptide(L)'
;MSTEREMLEAAAKHVGISGDYEDGKIWCLNFIGNLVAWDPRGQGHCSQELQAVCRISVEHSPADEKRPWVCASVSNHLGRAEQFMEDVPDESQRADRMRLAILRCAAAQPPANGCERTESDANGCVGIDRERMEKALASETFTLPNGLSESEIVDHFTRAAKEQA
;
A
#
# COMPACT_ATOMS: atom_id res chain seq x y z
N MET A 1 2.99 18.96 16.63
CA MET A 1 3.75 18.09 15.70
C MET A 1 3.27 16.69 15.94
N SER A 2 2.82 15.99 14.89
CA SER A 2 2.45 14.58 15.03
C SER A 2 3.68 13.76 15.39
N THR A 3 3.52 12.82 16.30
CA THR A 3 4.59 11.88 16.67
C THR A 3 4.87 10.92 15.52
N GLU A 4 6.06 10.31 15.52
CA GLU A 4 6.42 9.30 14.52
C GLU A 4 5.42 8.15 14.45
N ARG A 5 4.97 7.69 15.62
CA ARG A 5 3.90 6.71 15.76
C ARG A 5 2.62 7.15 15.07
N GLU A 6 2.15 8.36 15.35
CA GLU A 6 0.92 8.90 14.74
C GLU A 6 1.03 8.99 13.22
N MET A 7 2.20 9.38 12.68
CA MET A 7 2.43 9.39 11.25
C MET A 7 2.36 7.99 10.63
N LEU A 8 2.99 7.01 11.27
CA LEU A 8 2.96 5.62 10.82
C LEU A 8 1.54 5.04 10.87
N GLU A 9 0.81 5.25 11.97
CA GLU A 9 -0.57 4.80 12.10
C GLU A 9 -1.50 5.48 11.09
N ALA A 10 -1.31 6.77 10.80
CA ALA A 10 -2.07 7.47 9.77
C ALA A 10 -1.76 6.93 8.37
N ALA A 11 -0.50 6.68 8.05
CA ALA A 11 -0.08 6.13 6.77
C ALA A 11 -0.56 4.68 6.56
N ALA A 12 -0.50 3.84 7.60
CA ALA A 12 -0.98 2.46 7.54
C ALA A 12 -2.47 2.36 7.16
N LYS A 13 -3.29 3.31 7.60
CA LYS A 13 -4.72 3.36 7.26
C LYS A 13 -4.97 3.49 5.77
N HIS A 14 -4.11 4.20 5.02
CA HIS A 14 -4.26 4.35 3.57
C HIS A 14 -4.07 3.03 2.83
N VAL A 15 -3.13 2.20 3.28
CA VAL A 15 -2.82 0.89 2.69
C VAL A 15 -3.63 -0.25 3.31
N GLY A 16 -4.62 0.06 4.16
CA GLY A 16 -5.50 -0.93 4.79
C GLY A 16 -4.80 -1.80 5.84
N ILE A 17 -3.67 -1.36 6.37
CA ILE A 17 -2.92 -2.09 7.40
C ILE A 17 -3.46 -1.75 8.78
N SER A 18 -3.81 -2.80 9.53
CA SER A 18 -4.11 -2.76 10.96
C SER A 18 -3.11 -3.65 11.70
N GLY A 19 -2.63 -3.17 12.85
CA GLY A 19 -1.58 -3.84 13.58
C GLY A 19 -1.16 -3.07 14.83
N ASP A 20 -0.24 -3.66 15.59
CA ASP A 20 0.28 -3.09 16.82
C ASP A 20 1.57 -2.32 16.56
N TYR A 21 1.71 -1.15 17.18
CA TYR A 21 2.94 -0.37 17.12
C TYR A 21 3.93 -0.87 18.18
N GLU A 22 5.07 -1.40 17.73
CA GLU A 22 6.15 -1.89 18.60
C GLU A 22 7.50 -1.66 17.90
N ASP A 23 8.54 -1.30 18.66
CA ASP A 23 9.90 -1.06 18.17
C ASP A 23 10.00 -0.10 16.96
N GLY A 24 9.14 0.92 16.95
CA GLY A 24 9.12 1.92 15.88
C GLY A 24 8.42 1.47 14.60
N LYS A 25 7.78 0.30 14.58
CA LYS A 25 7.15 -0.28 13.39
C LYS A 25 5.72 -0.68 13.68
N ILE A 26 4.95 -0.97 12.64
CA ILE A 26 3.61 -1.56 12.80
C ILE A 26 3.72 -3.05 12.44
N TRP A 27 3.42 -3.91 13.40
CA TRP A 27 3.36 -5.35 13.18
C TRP A 27 1.95 -5.74 12.76
N CYS A 28 1.81 -6.31 11.57
CA CYS A 28 0.54 -6.69 10.98
C CYS A 28 0.58 -8.10 10.41
N LEU A 29 -0.59 -8.71 10.23
CA LEU A 29 -0.71 -9.99 9.55
C LEU A 29 -0.76 -9.75 8.05
N ASN A 30 0.07 -10.46 7.29
CA ASN A 30 -0.06 -10.49 5.84
C ASN A 30 -1.23 -11.39 5.40
N PHE A 31 -1.50 -11.46 4.09
CA PHE A 31 -2.62 -12.24 3.54
C PHE A 31 -2.54 -13.76 3.76
N ILE A 32 -1.37 -14.29 4.17
CA ILE A 32 -1.13 -15.70 4.50
C ILE A 32 -1.23 -15.92 6.03
N GLY A 33 -1.44 -14.86 6.81
CA GLY A 33 -1.53 -14.92 8.27
C GLY A 33 -0.17 -14.90 8.98
N ASN A 34 0.92 -14.53 8.30
CA ASN A 34 2.22 -14.34 8.94
C ASN A 34 2.34 -12.94 9.54
N LEU A 35 2.89 -12.84 10.75
CA LEU A 35 3.22 -11.57 11.38
C LEU A 35 4.43 -10.95 10.68
N VAL A 36 4.26 -9.77 10.12
CA VAL A 36 5.29 -9.02 9.39
C VAL A 36 5.38 -7.59 9.92
N ALA A 37 6.58 -7.03 9.89
CA ALA A 37 6.79 -5.63 10.24
C ALA A 37 6.60 -4.75 9.01
N TRP A 38 5.64 -3.84 9.09
CA TRP A 38 5.45 -2.76 8.12
C TRP A 38 6.22 -1.52 8.57
N ASP A 39 7.16 -1.09 7.72
CA ASP A 39 8.00 0.08 7.98
C ASP A 39 8.37 0.80 6.66
N PRO A 40 7.61 1.81 6.23
CA PRO A 40 7.87 2.54 4.99
C PRO A 40 9.17 3.36 5.01
N ARG A 41 9.83 3.53 6.16
CA ARG A 41 11.09 4.28 6.24
C ARG A 41 12.29 3.40 5.93
N GLY A 42 12.26 2.15 6.41
CA GLY A 42 13.31 1.16 6.17
C GLY A 42 13.06 0.29 4.95
N GLN A 43 11.80 0.09 4.55
CA GLN A 43 11.42 -0.84 3.49
C GLN A 43 10.91 -0.10 2.25
N GLY A 44 11.70 -0.13 1.18
CA GLY A 44 11.39 0.58 -0.07
C GLY A 44 10.03 0.21 -0.68
N HIS A 45 9.65 -1.07 -0.63
CA HIS A 45 8.37 -1.52 -1.18
C HIS A 45 7.16 -0.90 -0.45
N CYS A 46 7.20 -0.81 0.89
CA CYS A 46 6.15 -0.15 1.67
C CYS A 46 6.02 1.34 1.34
N SER A 47 7.14 2.04 1.12
CA SER A 47 7.10 3.46 0.71
C SER A 47 6.53 3.66 -0.70
N GLN A 48 6.84 2.76 -1.63
CA GLN A 48 6.35 2.83 -3.00
C GLN A 48 4.85 2.53 -3.09
N GLU A 49 4.38 1.55 -2.32
CA GLU A 49 2.96 1.27 -2.16
C GLU A 49 2.21 2.48 -1.61
N LEU A 50 2.73 3.08 -0.53
CA LEU A 50 2.16 4.28 0.07
C LEU A 50 2.13 5.46 -0.92
N GLN A 51 3.21 5.65 -1.67
CA GLN A 51 3.29 6.67 -2.72
C GLN A 51 2.19 6.47 -3.77
N ALA A 52 1.98 5.24 -4.23
CA ALA A 52 1.00 4.92 -5.25
C ALA A 52 -0.44 5.11 -4.74
N VAL A 53 -0.76 4.57 -3.56
CA VAL A 53 -2.09 4.64 -2.96
C VAL A 53 -2.50 6.08 -2.67
N CYS A 54 -1.59 6.86 -2.10
CA CYS A 54 -1.83 8.26 -1.75
C CYS A 54 -1.59 9.23 -2.93
N ARG A 55 -1.30 8.70 -4.14
CA ARG A 55 -1.03 9.49 -5.36
C ARG A 55 -0.01 10.61 -5.14
N ILE A 56 1.08 10.29 -4.45
CA ILE A 56 2.11 11.24 -4.08
C ILE A 56 3.12 11.38 -5.24
N SER A 57 3.30 12.61 -5.70
CA SER A 57 4.36 12.98 -6.62
C SER A 57 5.64 13.27 -5.84
N VAL A 58 6.77 12.74 -6.30
CA VAL A 58 8.07 12.95 -5.67
C VAL A 58 9.02 13.58 -6.66
N GLU A 59 9.66 14.65 -6.22
CA GLU A 59 10.71 15.36 -6.95
C GLU A 59 11.95 15.43 -6.08
N HIS A 60 13.12 15.49 -6.71
CA HIS A 60 14.36 15.65 -5.99
C HIS A 60 15.32 16.53 -6.78
N SER A 61 16.21 17.20 -6.06
CA SER A 61 17.27 17.97 -6.67
C SER A 61 18.16 17.10 -7.57
N PRO A 62 18.88 17.71 -8.52
CA PRO A 62 20.03 17.08 -9.17
C PRO A 62 21.09 16.61 -8.16
N ALA A 63 21.94 15.69 -8.59
CA ALA A 63 22.99 15.10 -7.75
C ALA A 63 24.16 16.05 -7.45
N ASP A 64 24.37 17.07 -8.29
CA ASP A 64 25.42 18.09 -8.17
C ASP A 64 24.97 19.36 -7.42
N GLU A 65 23.71 19.37 -6.94
CA GLU A 65 23.15 20.46 -6.16
C GLU A 65 23.92 20.66 -4.84
N LYS A 66 24.26 21.91 -4.50
CA LYS A 66 25.03 22.21 -3.27
C LYS A 66 24.22 21.99 -2.00
N ARG A 67 22.90 22.04 -2.12
CA ARG A 67 21.93 21.82 -1.04
C ARG A 67 20.87 20.87 -1.56
N PRO A 68 21.16 19.56 -1.59
CA PRO A 68 20.24 18.61 -2.18
C PRO A 68 18.98 18.49 -1.33
N TRP A 69 17.86 18.26 -2.02
CA TRP A 69 16.54 18.23 -1.41
C TRP A 69 15.68 17.14 -2.05
N VAL A 70 14.67 16.70 -1.30
CA VAL A 70 13.57 15.88 -1.81
C VAL A 70 12.25 16.55 -1.44
N CYS A 71 11.28 16.54 -2.34
CA CYS A 71 9.95 17.06 -2.14
C CYS A 71 8.93 15.97 -2.45
N ALA A 72 8.04 15.69 -1.50
CA ALA A 72 6.83 14.90 -1.74
C ALA A 72 5.64 15.84 -1.80
N SER A 73 4.73 15.61 -2.75
CA SER A 73 3.56 16.47 -2.94
C SER A 73 2.31 15.69 -3.28
N VAL A 74 1.17 16.23 -2.85
CA VAL A 74 -0.17 15.71 -3.17
C VAL A 74 -1.08 16.86 -3.55
N SER A 75 -1.91 16.66 -4.57
CA SER A 75 -2.99 17.59 -4.90
C SER A 75 -4.25 17.25 -4.12
N ASN A 76 -4.79 18.20 -3.37
CA ASN A 76 -6.07 18.03 -2.71
C ASN A 76 -7.24 18.26 -3.69
N HIS A 77 -8.46 17.94 -3.24
CA HIS A 77 -9.70 18.09 -4.01
C HIS A 77 -10.01 19.54 -4.44
N LEU A 78 -9.34 20.53 -3.84
CA LEU A 78 -9.41 21.95 -4.21
C LEU A 78 -8.32 22.35 -5.23
N GLY A 79 -7.55 21.38 -5.73
CA GLY A 79 -6.44 21.61 -6.67
C GLY A 79 -5.22 22.30 -6.05
N ARG A 80 -5.13 22.39 -4.72
CA ARG A 80 -3.94 22.91 -4.02
C ARG A 80 -2.95 21.78 -3.79
N ALA A 81 -1.69 22.03 -4.13
CA ALA A 81 -0.60 21.11 -3.84
C ALA A 81 -0.09 21.36 -2.41
N GLU A 82 -0.15 20.35 -1.57
CA GLU A 82 0.60 20.31 -0.32
C GLU A 82 1.97 19.70 -0.58
N GLN A 83 3.02 20.33 -0.07
CA GLN A 83 4.41 19.97 -0.34
C GLN A 83 5.18 19.74 0.96
N PHE A 84 5.96 18.67 1.00
CA PHE A 84 6.75 18.22 2.13
C PHE A 84 8.19 18.10 1.66
N MET A 85 9.00 19.10 1.98
CA MET A 85 10.41 19.14 1.62
C MET A 85 11.29 18.60 2.75
N GLU A 86 12.26 17.77 2.37
CA GLU A 86 13.34 17.30 3.22
C GLU A 86 14.68 17.75 2.65
N ASP A 87 15.51 18.33 3.52
CA ASP A 87 16.92 18.53 3.21
C ASP A 87 17.63 17.17 3.18
N VAL A 88 18.55 17.02 2.22
CA VAL A 88 19.42 15.84 2.07
C VAL A 88 20.83 16.23 2.53
N PRO A 89 21.29 15.77 3.71
CA PRO A 89 22.63 16.11 4.19
C PRO A 89 23.74 15.46 3.37
N ASP A 90 23.48 14.26 2.84
CA ASP A 90 24.40 13.45 2.06
C ASP A 90 23.63 12.59 1.04
N GLU A 91 24.22 12.35 -0.14
CA GLU A 91 23.59 11.59 -1.22
C GLU A 91 23.18 10.19 -0.79
N SER A 92 23.95 9.53 0.09
CA SER A 92 23.60 8.21 0.61
C SER A 92 22.28 8.18 1.39
N GLN A 93 21.85 9.32 1.93
CA GLN A 93 20.61 9.45 2.69
C GLN A 93 19.42 9.87 1.81
N ARG A 94 19.62 10.13 0.51
CA ARG A 94 18.53 10.63 -0.36
C ARG A 94 17.33 9.70 -0.37
N ALA A 95 17.57 8.39 -0.45
CA ALA A 95 16.50 7.40 -0.41
C ALA A 95 15.71 7.45 0.90
N ASP A 96 16.38 7.62 2.04
CA ASP A 96 15.74 7.68 3.35
C ASP A 96 14.93 8.98 3.52
N ARG A 97 15.47 10.11 3.05
CA ARG A 97 14.77 11.40 3.04
C ARG A 97 13.55 11.36 2.14
N MET A 98 13.64 10.68 1.00
CA MET A 98 12.50 10.47 0.12
C MET A 98 11.39 9.67 0.77
N ARG A 99 11.72 8.56 1.45
CA ARG A 99 10.73 7.77 2.20
C ARG A 99 10.10 8.56 3.33
N LEU A 100 10.89 9.38 4.03
CA LEU A 100 10.39 10.27 5.07
C LEU A 100 9.42 11.33 4.51
N ALA A 101 9.77 11.95 3.38
CA ALA A 101 8.90 12.92 2.70
C ALA A 101 7.55 12.29 2.30
N ILE A 102 7.60 11.09 1.71
CA ILE A 102 6.39 10.32 1.36
C ILE A 102 5.56 10.03 2.60
N LEU A 103 6.18 9.55 3.69
CA LEU A 103 5.48 9.24 4.94
C LEU A 103 4.80 10.49 5.53
N ARG A 104 5.51 11.61 5.60
CA ARG A 104 4.94 12.88 6.08
C ARG A 104 3.78 13.35 5.22
N CYS A 105 3.94 13.25 3.90
CA CYS A 105 2.90 13.61 2.95
C CYS A 105 1.65 12.71 3.10
N ALA A 106 1.83 11.40 3.22
CA ALA A 106 0.71 10.48 3.43
C ALA A 106 0.01 10.67 4.77
N ALA A 107 0.77 10.91 5.84
CA ALA A 107 0.24 11.14 7.18
C ALA A 107 -0.57 12.45 7.29
N ALA A 108 -0.25 13.44 6.48
CA ALA A 108 -1.01 14.69 6.40
C ALA A 108 -2.33 14.55 5.61
N GLN A 109 -2.44 13.53 4.75
CA GLN A 109 -3.67 13.28 4.01
C GLN A 109 -4.76 12.69 4.92
N PRO A 110 -6.02 13.10 4.73
CA PRO A 110 -7.14 12.42 5.38
C PRO A 110 -7.14 10.95 4.93
N PRO A 111 -7.39 9.98 5.82
CA PRO A 111 -7.41 8.57 5.44
C PRO A 111 -8.38 8.37 4.27
N ALA A 112 -8.03 7.55 3.29
CA ALA A 112 -8.87 7.25 2.14
C ALA A 112 -10.31 6.76 2.50
N ASN A 113 -10.52 6.39 3.77
CA ASN A 113 -11.80 5.97 4.36
C ASN A 113 -12.71 7.17 4.71
N GLY A 114 -12.21 8.41 4.56
CA GLY A 114 -12.93 9.66 4.78
C GLY A 114 -13.57 10.18 3.49
N CYS A 115 -14.37 9.34 2.82
CA CYS A 115 -15.52 9.90 2.15
C CYS A 115 -16.41 10.44 3.28
N GLU A 116 -16.43 11.76 3.49
CA GLU A 116 -17.64 12.38 3.99
C GLU A 116 -18.74 11.92 3.05
N ARG A 117 -19.50 10.90 3.47
CA ARG A 117 -20.82 10.66 2.93
C ARG A 117 -21.62 11.91 3.27
N THR A 118 -21.59 12.89 2.39
CA THR A 118 -22.75 13.76 2.24
C THR A 118 -23.91 12.81 1.94
N GLU A 119 -24.94 12.84 2.77
CA GLU A 119 -26.10 11.94 2.82
C GLU A 119 -26.98 12.01 1.55
N SER A 120 -26.41 11.90 0.36
CA SER A 120 -27.12 11.99 -0.92
C SER A 120 -27.17 10.67 -1.68
N ASP A 121 -26.13 9.84 -1.63
CA ASP A 121 -26.05 8.72 -2.58
C ASP A 121 -26.14 7.38 -1.84
N ALA A 122 -27.38 7.01 -1.53
CA ALA A 122 -27.76 5.65 -1.18
C ALA A 122 -27.56 4.73 -2.39
N ASN A 123 -26.32 4.27 -2.61
CA ASN A 123 -26.01 2.95 -3.18
C ASN A 123 -24.49 2.76 -3.29
N GLY A 124 -23.96 1.75 -2.58
CA GLY A 124 -22.66 1.17 -2.92
C GLY A 124 -21.54 1.36 -1.90
N CYS A 125 -21.74 0.95 -0.65
CA CYS A 125 -20.62 0.38 0.11
C CYS A 125 -20.95 -1.08 0.38
N VAL A 126 -20.39 -1.95 -0.45
CA VAL A 126 -20.29 -3.36 -0.08
C VAL A 126 -19.18 -3.42 0.95
N GLY A 127 -19.57 -3.33 2.23
CA GLY A 127 -18.76 -3.95 3.26
C GLY A 127 -18.50 -5.39 2.81
N ILE A 128 -17.24 -5.80 2.80
CA ILE A 128 -16.92 -7.21 2.62
C ILE A 128 -17.36 -7.88 3.92
N ASP A 129 -18.66 -8.15 4.01
CA ASP A 129 -19.25 -8.94 5.07
C ASP A 129 -18.58 -10.31 5.02
N ARG A 130 -17.99 -10.70 6.15
CA ARG A 130 -17.39 -12.01 6.38
C ARG A 130 -18.33 -13.16 5.96
N GLU A 131 -19.65 -12.95 6.07
CA GLU A 131 -20.68 -13.89 5.57
C GLU A 131 -20.72 -14.04 4.05
N ARG A 132 -20.34 -13.01 3.28
CA ARG A 132 -20.32 -13.05 1.81
C ARG A 132 -19.10 -13.80 1.28
N MET A 133 -17.99 -13.76 2.03
CA MET A 133 -16.79 -14.56 1.76
C MET A 133 -17.03 -16.05 2.07
N GLU A 134 -17.67 -16.36 3.20
CA GLU A 134 -18.03 -17.75 3.54
C GLU A 134 -19.04 -18.36 2.55
N LYS A 135 -19.95 -17.55 1.99
CA LYS A 135 -20.84 -18.01 0.91
C LYS A 135 -20.14 -18.22 -0.44
N ALA A 136 -19.15 -17.40 -0.79
CA ALA A 136 -18.39 -17.57 -2.04
C ALA A 136 -17.53 -18.84 -1.99
N LEU A 137 -16.91 -19.13 -0.84
CA LEU A 137 -16.16 -20.36 -0.60
C LEU A 137 -17.03 -21.62 -0.61
N ALA A 138 -18.35 -21.50 -0.38
CA ALA A 138 -19.28 -22.61 -0.39
C ALA A 138 -19.96 -22.84 -1.76
N SER A 139 -19.83 -21.94 -2.75
CA SER A 139 -20.60 -22.02 -4.01
C SER A 139 -19.80 -22.09 -5.30
N GLU A 140 -18.47 -22.05 -5.31
CA GLU A 140 -17.72 -22.17 -6.55
C GLU A 140 -17.37 -23.63 -6.88
N THR A 141 -18.30 -24.29 -7.59
CA THR A 141 -17.92 -25.27 -8.60
C THR A 141 -17.34 -24.47 -9.77
N PHE A 142 -16.04 -24.20 -9.70
CA PHE A 142 -15.30 -23.42 -10.68
C PHE A 142 -15.33 -24.13 -12.04
N THR A 143 -16.14 -23.63 -12.96
CA THR A 143 -16.14 -24.09 -14.35
C THR A 143 -15.36 -23.10 -15.19
N LEU A 144 -14.15 -23.47 -15.61
CA LEU A 144 -13.29 -22.67 -16.48
C LEU A 144 -13.89 -22.54 -17.90
N PRO A 145 -13.60 -21.45 -18.62
CA PRO A 145 -14.23 -21.13 -19.91
C PRO A 145 -13.93 -22.09 -21.08
N ASN A 146 -13.20 -23.19 -20.84
CA ASN A 146 -12.90 -24.20 -21.86
C ASN A 146 -13.42 -25.61 -21.53
N GLY A 147 -14.30 -25.77 -20.53
CA GLY A 147 -15.00 -27.04 -20.27
C GLY A 147 -14.11 -28.21 -19.86
N LEU A 148 -12.83 -27.97 -19.57
CA LEU A 148 -11.90 -28.97 -19.05
C LEU A 148 -11.94 -28.95 -17.53
N SER A 149 -12.09 -30.14 -16.96
CA SER A 149 -12.11 -30.37 -15.52
C SER A 149 -10.70 -30.28 -14.94
N GLU A 150 -10.60 -29.91 -13.66
CA GLU A 150 -9.33 -29.74 -12.95
C GLU A 150 -8.43 -31.00 -12.99
N SER A 151 -9.06 -32.19 -13.06
CA SER A 151 -8.36 -33.47 -13.23
C SER A 151 -7.64 -33.62 -14.56
N GLU A 152 -8.17 -33.05 -15.65
CA GLU A 152 -7.56 -33.16 -16.99
C GLU A 152 -6.32 -32.25 -17.13
N ILE A 153 -6.26 -31.17 -16.35
CA ILE A 153 -5.13 -30.24 -16.34
C ILE A 153 -3.94 -30.84 -15.58
N VAL A 154 -4.19 -31.46 -14.43
CA VAL A 154 -3.14 -32.12 -13.64
C VAL A 154 -2.53 -33.28 -14.42
N ASP A 155 -3.33 -34.08 -15.13
CA ASP A 155 -2.81 -35.16 -15.98
C ASP A 155 -2.00 -34.62 -17.17
N HIS A 156 -2.40 -33.49 -17.77
CA HIS A 156 -1.66 -32.91 -18.89
C HIS A 156 -0.28 -32.39 -18.49
N PHE A 157 -0.16 -31.73 -17.33
CA PHE A 157 1.12 -31.26 -16.80
C PHE A 157 2.01 -32.40 -16.28
N THR A 158 1.40 -33.42 -15.67
CA THR A 158 2.16 -34.58 -15.18
C THR A 158 2.70 -35.45 -16.33
N ARG A 159 2.00 -35.49 -17.47
CA ARG A 159 2.47 -36.18 -18.68
C ARG A 159 3.59 -35.42 -19.39
N ALA A 160 3.49 -34.09 -19.48
CA ALA A 160 4.53 -33.25 -20.10
C ALA A 160 5.87 -33.31 -19.33
N ALA A 161 5.82 -33.49 -18.00
CA ALA A 161 7.03 -33.64 -17.17
C ALA A 161 7.73 -35.00 -17.35
N LYS A 162 7.06 -36.02 -17.88
CA LYS A 162 7.63 -37.36 -18.11
C LYS A 162 8.28 -37.53 -19.49
N GLU A 163 8.02 -36.65 -20.45
CA GLU A 163 8.61 -36.70 -21.79
C GLU A 163 9.91 -35.89 -21.92
N GLN A 164 10.34 -35.22 -20.83
CA GLN A 164 11.62 -34.47 -20.76
C GLN A 164 12.65 -35.09 -19.80
N ALA A 165 12.45 -36.35 -19.38
CA ALA A 165 13.38 -37.13 -18.57
C ALA A 165 13.94 -38.33 -19.34
#